data_AF-A0A3N5W121-F1
#
_entry.id   AF-A0A3N5W121-F1
#
_cell.length_a   1.000
_cell.length_b   1.000
_cell.length_c   1.000
_cell.angle_alpha   90.00
_cell.angle_beta   90.00
_cell.angle_gamma   90.00
#
_symmetry.space_group_name_H-M   'P 1'
#
loop_
_entity.id
_entity.type
_entity.pdbx_description
1 polymer ?
#
loop_
_entity_poly.entity_id
_entity_poly.type
_entity_poly.pdbx_seq_one_letter_code
_entity_poly.pdbx_strand_id
1 'polypeptide(L)'
;MELVDVEYQRESPGWVLRLYLGREGGVTIDDCAEVSREVGTILEVRDLIPNPYILEVSSPGLTRPLKKLEDFQKYRNALVKIKTFAPV
;
A
#
# COMPACT_ATOMS: atom_id res chain seq x y z
N MET A 1 0.55 -2.79 -13.85
CA MET A 1 0.64 -2.13 -12.53
C MET A 1 -0.71 -2.30 -11.85
N GLU A 2 -0.73 -2.65 -10.57
CA GLU A 2 -1.93 -2.92 -9.80
C GLU A 2 -1.87 -2.21 -8.45
N LEU A 3 -3.04 -1.77 -7.95
CA LEU A 3 -3.16 -1.33 -6.57
C LEU A 3 -3.28 -2.57 -5.68
N VAL A 4 -2.27 -2.77 -4.86
CA VAL A 4 -2.17 -3.93 -3.97
C VAL A 4 -2.95 -3.69 -2.69
N ASP A 5 -2.76 -2.53 -2.08
CA ASP A 5 -3.31 -2.19 -0.77
C ASP A 5 -3.39 -0.68 -0.57
N VAL A 6 -4.28 -0.26 0.34
CA VAL A 6 -4.47 1.14 0.72
C VAL A 6 -4.59 1.22 2.22
N GLU A 7 -3.79 2.08 2.84
CA GLU A 7 -3.86 2.36 4.27
C GLU A 7 -4.16 3.84 4.49
N TYR A 8 -5.15 4.13 5.34
CA TYR A 8 -5.42 5.48 5.82
C TYR A 8 -5.43 5.47 7.34
N GLN A 9 -4.39 6.04 7.95
CA GLN A 9 -4.18 5.97 9.39
C GLN A 9 -3.54 7.24 9.93
N ARG A 10 -3.66 7.43 11.25
CA ARG A 10 -3.07 8.56 11.94
C ARG A 10 -1.67 8.18 12.44
N GLU A 11 -0.66 8.80 11.86
CA GLU A 11 0.75 8.63 12.25
C GLU A 11 1.28 9.99 12.74
N SER A 12 2.14 10.08 13.75
CA SER A 12 2.70 11.38 14.14
C SER A 12 3.55 11.96 12.98
N PRO A 13 3.27 13.16 12.43
CA PRO A 13 2.46 14.27 12.99
C PRO A 13 1.05 14.49 12.40
N GLY A 14 0.48 13.61 11.57
CA GLY A 14 -0.83 13.83 10.92
C GLY A 14 -1.53 12.58 10.36
N TRP A 15 -2.34 12.76 9.33
CA TRP A 15 -2.92 11.63 8.59
C TRP A 15 -1.98 11.20 7.48
N VAL A 16 -1.87 9.90 7.24
CA VAL A 16 -1.11 9.34 6.13
C VAL A 16 -2.04 8.49 5.29
N LEU A 17 -2.12 8.79 4.00
CA LEU A 17 -2.71 7.94 2.99
C LEU A 17 -1.59 7.23 2.23
N ARG A 18 -1.45 5.94 2.46
CA ARG A 18 -0.41 5.12 1.83
C ARG A 18 -1.01 4.19 0.79
N LEU A 19 -0.49 4.27 -0.42
CA LEU A 19 -0.86 3.42 -1.55
C LEU A 19 0.27 2.45 -1.84
N TYR A 20 -0.05 1.16 -1.88
CA TYR A 20 0.90 0.11 -2.25
C TYR A 20 0.65 -0.35 -3.67
N LEU A 21 1.64 -0.18 -4.54
CA LEU A 21 1.58 -0.55 -5.95
C LEU A 21 2.34 -1.82 -6.22
N GLY A 22 1.80 -2.71 -7.05
CA GLY A 22 2.45 -3.92 -7.52
C GLY A 22 2.63 -3.93 -9.03
N ARG A 23 3.69 -4.56 -9.52
CA ARG A 23 3.78 -4.99 -10.92
C ARG A 23 4.66 -6.23 -11.01
N GLU A 24 4.43 -7.06 -12.03
CA GLU A 24 5.36 -8.13 -12.36
C GLU A 24 6.72 -7.51 -12.72
N GLY A 25 7.80 -8.00 -12.10
CA GLY A 25 9.14 -7.43 -12.23
C GLY A 25 9.50 -6.33 -11.21
N GLY A 26 8.59 -5.94 -10.31
CA GLY A 26 8.85 -4.99 -9.22
C GLY A 26 8.68 -3.52 -9.64
N VAL A 27 8.24 -2.66 -8.72
CA VAL A 27 7.91 -1.25 -8.97
C VAL A 27 9.16 -0.36 -8.82
N THR A 28 9.37 0.58 -9.74
CA THR A 28 10.47 1.55 -9.67
C THR A 28 10.09 2.82 -8.91
N ILE A 29 11.07 3.66 -8.57
CA ILE A 29 10.80 4.97 -7.94
C ILE A 29 10.02 5.89 -8.89
N ASP A 30 10.32 5.85 -10.20
CA ASP A 30 9.60 6.63 -11.21
C ASP A 30 8.13 6.23 -11.32
N ASP A 31 7.83 4.92 -11.25
CA ASP A 31 6.45 4.42 -11.21
C ASP A 31 5.68 5.02 -10.02
N CYS A 32 6.29 5.01 -8.83
CA CYS A 32 5.67 5.59 -7.64
C CYS A 32 5.45 7.10 -7.78
N ALA A 33 6.40 7.81 -8.41
CA ALA A 33 6.31 9.25 -8.62
C ALA A 33 5.20 9.63 -9.61
N GLU A 34 5.04 8.87 -10.70
CA GLU A 34 3.98 9.06 -11.68
C GLU A 34 2.60 8.88 -11.03
N VAL A 35 2.40 7.75 -10.35
CA VAL A 35 1.11 7.46 -9.70
C VAL A 35 0.81 8.44 -8.57
N SER A 36 1.82 8.87 -7.81
CA SER A 36 1.65 9.89 -6.76
C SER A 36 1.09 11.20 -7.33
N ARG A 37 1.58 11.65 -8.49
CA ARG A 37 1.10 12.86 -9.16
C ARG A 37 -0.33 12.70 -9.67
N GLU A 38 -0.63 11.61 -10.37
CA GLU A 38 -1.98 11.38 -10.92
C GLU A 38 -3.02 11.23 -9.81
N VAL A 39 -2.73 10.40 -8.80
CA VAL A 39 -3.67 10.16 -7.70
C VAL A 39 -3.84 11.41 -6.86
N GLY A 40 -2.76 12.14 -6.56
CA GLY A 40 -2.85 13.43 -5.85
C GLY A 40 -3.80 14.40 -6.55
N THR A 41 -3.67 14.55 -7.88
CA THR A 41 -4.57 15.41 -8.67
C THR A 41 -6.02 14.97 -8.57
N ILE A 42 -6.30 13.67 -8.65
CA ILE A 42 -7.67 13.13 -8.56
C ILE A 42 -8.26 13.34 -7.16
N LEU A 43 -7.46 13.13 -6.11
CA LEU A 43 -7.89 13.30 -4.72
C LEU A 43 -8.25 14.75 -4.42
N GLU A 44 -7.46 15.70 -4.93
CA GLU A 44 -7.73 17.15 -4.80
C GLU A 44 -9.00 17.56 -5.56
N VAL A 45 -9.14 17.16 -6.83
CA VAL A 45 -10.31 17.53 -7.65
C VAL A 45 -11.62 16.98 -7.06
N ARG A 46 -11.57 15.79 -6.46
CA ARG A 46 -12.76 15.13 -5.89
C ARG A 46 -13.00 15.45 -4.42
N ASP A 47 -12.10 16.18 -3.76
CA ASP A 47 -12.15 16.54 -2.34
C ASP A 47 -12.51 15.35 -1.43
N LEU A 48 -11.81 14.21 -1.62
CA LEU A 48 -12.19 12.93 -1.01
C LEU A 48 -11.77 12.78 0.46
N ILE A 49 -10.86 13.62 0.95
CA ILE A 49 -10.27 13.48 2.28
C ILE A 49 -10.40 14.80 3.06
N PRO A 50 -11.20 14.83 4.14
CA PRO A 50 -11.55 16.07 4.85
C PRO A 50 -10.41 16.63 5.73
N ASN A 51 -9.39 15.83 6.05
CA ASN A 51 -8.30 16.22 6.94
C ASN A 51 -6.99 16.36 6.17
N PRO A 52 -6.09 17.30 6.55
CA PRO A 52 -4.74 17.36 5.98
C PRO A 52 -4.03 16.01 6.13
N TYR A 53 -3.47 15.52 5.03
CA TYR A 53 -2.83 14.22 4.96
C TYR A 53 -1.53 14.28 4.16
N ILE A 54 -0.67 13.30 4.39
CA ILE A 54 0.52 13.03 3.58
C ILE A 54 0.17 11.87 2.65
N LEU A 55 0.33 12.06 1.34
CA LEU A 55 0.21 11.00 0.34
C LEU A 55 1.55 10.28 0.19
N GLU A 56 1.57 8.98 0.46
CA GLU A 56 2.71 8.11 0.24
C GLU A 56 2.38 7.04 -0.81
N VAL A 57 3.27 6.87 -1.79
CA VAL A 57 3.16 5.82 -2.79
C VAL A 57 4.40 4.96 -2.72
N SER A 58 4.22 3.67 -2.49
CA SER A 58 5.33 2.73 -2.28
C SER A 58 5.05 1.37 -2.91
N SER A 59 6.12 0.61 -3.09
CA SER A 59 6.00 -0.81 -3.44
C SER A 59 5.58 -1.62 -2.21
N PRO A 60 4.96 -2.80 -2.37
CA PRO A 60 4.53 -3.63 -1.28
C PRO A 60 5.81 -4.33 -0.83
N GLY A 61 6.48 -3.78 0.17
CA GLY A 61 7.76 -4.32 0.64
C GLY A 61 7.69 -5.81 0.97
N LEU A 62 8.84 -6.43 1.22
CA LEU A 62 8.96 -7.86 1.55
C LEU A 62 8.11 -8.32 2.75
N THR A 63 7.67 -7.38 3.59
CA THR A 63 6.92 -7.62 4.83
C THR A 63 5.41 -7.44 4.68
N ARG A 64 4.86 -7.36 3.46
CA ARG A 64 3.42 -7.22 3.26
C ARG A 64 2.67 -8.45 3.82
N PRO A 65 1.56 -8.27 4.55
CA PRO A 65 0.70 -9.37 4.94
C PRO A 65 -0.01 -9.98 3.72
N LEU A 66 -0.13 -11.31 3.70
CA LEU A 66 -0.90 -12.02 2.67
C LEU A 66 -2.39 -11.71 2.90
N LYS A 67 -3.05 -11.07 1.92
CA LYS A 67 -4.46 -10.66 2.02
C LYS A 67 -5.33 -11.32 0.95
N LYS A 68 -4.87 -11.36 -0.30
CA LYS A 68 -5.63 -11.90 -1.44
C LYS A 68 -5.40 -13.40 -1.59
N LEU A 69 -6.37 -14.13 -2.13
CA LEU A 69 -6.27 -15.58 -2.34
C LEU A 69 -5.11 -15.97 -3.27
N GLU A 70 -4.85 -15.13 -4.26
CA GLU A 70 -3.70 -15.24 -5.18
C GLU A 70 -2.36 -15.14 -4.45
N ASP A 71 -2.27 -14.39 -3.36
CA ASP A 71 -1.06 -14.27 -2.55
C ASP A 71 -0.70 -15.62 -1.93
N PHE A 72 -1.70 -16.32 -1.37
CA PHE A 72 -1.49 -17.64 -0.78
C PHE A 72 -1.05 -18.68 -1.81
N GLN A 73 -1.52 -18.57 -3.06
CA GLN A 73 -1.07 -19.43 -4.14
C GLN A 73 0.37 -19.12 -4.56
N LYS A 74 0.70 -17.82 -4.70
CA LYS A 74 2.03 -17.35 -5.11
C LYS A 74 3.13 -17.74 -4.12
N TYR A 75 2.83 -17.68 -2.82
CA TYR A 75 3.79 -18.00 -1.76
C TYR A 75 3.61 -19.41 -1.18
N ARG A 76 3.03 -20.34 -1.96
CA ARG A 76 2.90 -21.74 -1.55
C ARG A 76 4.27 -22.33 -1.25
N ASN A 77 4.38 -23.03 -0.12
CA ASN A 77 5.63 -23.61 0.41
C ASN A 77 6.71 -22.60 0.87
N ALA A 78 6.40 -21.30 0.93
CA ALA A 78 7.29 -20.32 1.54
C ALA A 78 7.12 -20.29 3.07
N LEU A 79 8.17 -19.89 3.78
CA LEU A 79 8.09 -19.59 5.22
C LEU A 79 7.24 -18.35 5.45
N VAL A 80 6.23 -18.44 6.32
CA VAL A 80 5.34 -17.33 6.67
C VAL A 80 5.46 -16.98 8.14
N LYS A 81 5.39 -15.69 8.46
CA LYS A 81 5.33 -15.19 9.84
C LYS A 81 3.87 -14.90 10.19
N ILE A 82 3.34 -15.61 11.19
CA ILE A 82 1.99 -15.39 11.70
C ILE A 82 2.09 -14.52 12.96
N LYS A 83 1.31 -13.44 13.01
CA LYS A 83 1.09 -12.64 14.22
C LYS A 83 -0.35 -12.80 14.65
N THR A 84 -0.57 -13.18 15.90
CA THR A 84 -1.90 -13.31 16.50
C THR A 84 -2.14 -12.18 17.48
N PHE A 85 -3.41 -11.86 17.75
CA PHE A 85 -3.80 -10.81 18.70
C PHE A 85 -3.53 -11.21 20.16
N ALA A 86 -3.46 -12.51 20.43
CA ALA A 86 -3.12 -13.11 21.72
C ALA A 86 -2.18 -14.31 21.51
N PRO A 87 -1.38 -14.71 22.50
CA PRO A 87 -0.57 -15.92 22.41
C PRO A 87 -1.45 -17.15 22.13
N VAL A 88 -0.90 -18.06 21.31
CA VAL A 88 -1.51 -19.35 20.96
C VAL A 88 -0.85 -20.45 21.76
#